data_AF-A0A4R6T4P0-F1
#
_entry.id   AF-A0A4R6T4P0-F1
#
_cell.length_a   1.000
_cell.length_b   1.000
_cell.length_c   1.000
_cell.angle_alpha   90.00
_cell.angle_beta   90.00
_cell.angle_gamma   90.00
#
_symmetry.space_group_name_H-M   'P 1'
#
loop_
_entity.id
_entity.type
_entity.pdbx_description
1 polymer ?
#
loop_
_entity_poly.entity_id
_entity_poly.type
_entity_poly.pdbx_seq_one_letter_code
_entity_poly.pdbx_strand_id
1 'polypeptide(L)'
;MPAQPLELILARQFGDSLNMPVFLVDTEGNLLFYNEPAEEIFGLRFNETGGMRLEEWATIFKPVDVDGNPLPPEGLPLVKTLTTRIPASGSFYIDNMKGERYFISVTSVPVIGRANRYSGAMAMFWKTASI
;
A
#
# COMPACT_ATOMS: atom_id res chain seq x y z
N MET A 1 2.31 23.45 10.10
CA MET A 1 2.12 22.03 9.75
C MET A 1 3.09 21.23 10.59
N PRO A 2 2.68 20.20 11.34
CA PRO A 2 3.63 19.37 12.06
C PRO A 2 4.60 18.75 11.06
N ALA A 3 5.88 18.70 11.41
CA ALA A 3 6.89 18.04 10.60
C ALA A 3 6.55 16.54 10.50
N GLN A 4 6.64 15.97 9.31
CA GLN A 4 6.43 14.54 9.10
C GLN A 4 7.47 13.74 9.91
N PRO A 5 7.09 12.62 10.58
CA PRO A 5 8.03 11.76 11.28
C PRO A 5 9.23 11.36 10.41
N LEU A 6 10.44 11.41 10.97
CA LEU A 6 11.69 11.07 10.27
C LEU A 6 11.60 9.68 9.61
N GLU A 7 10.98 8.72 10.28
CA GLU A 7 10.83 7.35 9.78
C GLU A 7 10.04 7.31 8.47
N LEU A 8 9.01 8.15 8.31
CA LEU A 8 8.24 8.24 7.08
C LEU A 8 9.00 8.95 5.97
N ILE A 9 9.81 9.96 6.30
CA ILE A 9 10.70 10.62 5.34
C ILE A 9 11.71 9.61 4.77
N LEU A 10 12.35 8.84 5.66
CA LEU A 10 13.32 7.81 5.26
C LEU A 10 12.65 6.65 4.52
N ALA A 11 11.46 6.20 4.95
CA ALA A 11 10.71 5.15 4.25
C ALA A 11 10.33 5.57 2.82
N ARG A 12 9.92 6.83 2.64
CA ARG A 12 9.66 7.40 1.31
C ARG A 12 10.91 7.41 0.45
N GLN A 13 12.02 7.95 0.95
CA GLN A 13 13.29 7.99 0.21
C GLN A 13 13.79 6.59 -0.16
N PHE A 14 13.64 5.64 0.76
CA PHE A 14 13.96 4.25 0.51
C PHE A 14 13.07 3.68 -0.60
N GLY A 15 11.74 3.80 -0.49
CA GLY A 15 10.81 3.30 -1.50
C GLY A 15 10.99 3.92 -2.88
N ASP A 16 11.30 5.20 -2.95
CA ASP A 16 11.61 5.93 -4.19
C ASP A 16 12.87 5.39 -4.89
N SER A 17 13.84 4.88 -4.14
CA SER A 17 15.07 4.30 -4.69
C SER A 17 14.93 2.84 -5.17
N LEU A 18 13.75 2.23 -5.03
CA LEU A 18 13.52 0.81 -5.36
C LEU A 18 12.80 0.66 -6.71
N ASN A 19 13.21 -0.35 -7.47
CA ASN A 19 12.46 -0.87 -8.63
C ASN A 19 11.31 -1.84 -8.22
N MET A 20 10.98 -1.88 -6.93
CA MET A 20 9.90 -2.70 -6.41
C MET A 20 8.72 -1.79 -6.02
N PRO A 21 7.47 -2.11 -6.37
CA PRO A 21 6.31 -1.30 -6.00
C PRO A 21 6.20 -1.11 -4.48
N VAL A 22 6.16 0.15 -4.05
CA VAL A 22 6.01 0.56 -2.65
C VAL A 22 4.79 1.45 -2.48
N PHE A 23 4.04 1.23 -1.40
CA PHE A 23 2.91 2.04 -0.97
C PHE A 23 3.07 2.40 0.50
N LEU A 24 3.05 3.69 0.84
CA LEU A 24 3.32 4.21 2.18
C LEU A 24 2.13 5.02 2.69
N VAL A 25 1.68 4.70 3.90
CA VAL A 25 0.55 5.36 4.57
C VAL A 25 0.94 5.88 5.96
N ASP A 26 0.18 6.86 6.45
CA ASP A 26 0.27 7.32 7.85
C ASP A 26 -0.45 6.37 8.82
N THR A 27 -0.57 6.77 10.09
CA THR A 27 -1.25 5.98 11.14
C THR A 27 -2.76 5.85 10.94
N GLU A 28 -3.37 6.74 10.16
CA GLU A 28 -4.80 6.72 9.83
C GLU A 28 -5.08 5.95 8.53
N GLY A 29 -4.03 5.51 7.84
CA GLY A 29 -4.13 4.81 6.55
C GLY A 29 -4.22 5.75 5.35
N ASN A 30 -4.02 7.06 5.55
CA ASN A 30 -3.95 8.00 4.44
C ASN A 30 -2.67 7.72 3.64
N LEU A 31 -2.82 7.62 2.33
CA LEU A 31 -1.72 7.48 1.39
C LEU A 31 -0.83 8.72 1.42
N LEU A 32 0.45 8.49 1.67
CA LEU A 32 1.50 9.52 1.67
C LEU A 32 2.38 9.47 0.42
N PHE A 33 2.57 8.28 -0.16
CA PHE A 33 3.47 8.04 -1.28
C PHE A 33 3.29 6.65 -1.89
N TYR A 34 3.40 6.54 -3.21
CA TYR A 34 3.77 5.31 -3.90
C TYR A 34 4.73 5.64 -5.06
N ASN A 35 5.63 4.72 -5.40
CA ASN A 35 6.71 4.94 -6.40
C ASN A 35 6.29 4.59 -7.83
N GLU A 36 7.14 4.91 -8.82
CA GLU A 36 6.87 4.67 -10.26
C GLU A 36 6.48 3.21 -10.57
N PRO A 37 7.15 2.16 -10.05
CA PRO A 37 6.70 0.77 -10.25
C PRO A 37 5.28 0.49 -9.74
N ALA A 38 4.84 1.17 -8.67
CA ALA A 38 3.46 1.06 -8.21
C ALA A 38 2.47 1.77 -9.15
N GLU A 39 2.87 2.90 -9.77
CA GLU A 39 2.06 3.59 -10.79
C GLU A 39 1.73 2.65 -11.96
N GLU A 40 2.67 1.80 -12.38
CA GLU A 40 2.45 0.83 -13.46
C GLU A 40 1.39 -0.22 -13.12
N ILE A 41 1.37 -0.69 -11.87
CA ILE A 41 0.39 -1.68 -11.41
C ILE A 41 -0.98 -1.03 -11.25
N PHE A 42 -1.04 0.18 -10.70
CA PHE A 42 -2.31 0.89 -10.48
C PHE A 42 -2.86 1.58 -11.73
N GLY A 43 -2.01 1.82 -12.73
CA GLY A 43 -2.35 2.56 -13.94
C GLY A 43 -2.62 4.04 -13.68
N LEU A 44 -2.08 4.59 -12.59
CA LEU A 44 -2.37 5.94 -12.10
C LEU A 44 -1.09 6.53 -11.49
N ARG A 45 -0.74 7.78 -11.86
CA ARG A 45 0.49 8.40 -11.35
C ARG A 45 0.28 9.06 -10.00
N PHE A 46 1.28 8.97 -9.13
CA PHE A 46 1.20 9.59 -7.80
C PHE A 46 1.14 11.11 -7.88
N ASN A 47 1.79 11.72 -8.86
CA ASN A 47 1.74 13.17 -9.07
C ASN A 47 0.35 13.68 -9.50
N GLU A 48 -0.49 12.81 -10.07
CA GLU A 48 -1.87 13.12 -10.47
C GLU A 48 -2.83 12.94 -9.29
N THR A 49 -2.61 11.94 -8.43
CA THR A 49 -3.47 11.69 -7.26
C THR A 49 -3.10 12.52 -6.04
N GLY A 50 -1.81 12.77 -5.83
CA GLY A 50 -1.30 13.21 -4.55
C GLY A 50 -1.55 12.19 -3.43
N GLY A 51 -1.54 12.68 -2.18
CA GLY A 51 -1.97 11.90 -1.03
C GLY A 51 -3.49 11.74 -1.02
N MET A 52 -3.97 10.55 -0.63
CA MET A 52 -5.40 10.21 -0.64
C MET A 52 -5.80 9.63 0.71
N ARG A 53 -7.04 9.85 1.13
CA ARG A 53 -7.55 9.24 2.36
C ARG A 53 -7.77 7.73 2.19
N LEU A 54 -7.79 6.99 3.28
CA LEU A 54 -8.05 5.55 3.30
C LEU A 54 -9.31 5.19 2.51
N GLU A 55 -10.41 5.90 2.77
CA GLU A 55 -11.70 5.63 2.15
C GLU A 55 -11.68 5.92 0.65
N GLU A 56 -10.87 6.89 0.22
CA GLU A 56 -10.75 7.29 -1.17
C GLU A 56 -10.01 6.22 -1.97
N TRP A 57 -8.79 5.84 -1.55
CA TRP A 57 -8.05 4.82 -2.28
C TRP A 57 -8.69 3.42 -2.17
N ALA A 58 -9.41 3.12 -1.09
CA ALA A 58 -10.18 1.88 -0.96
C ALA A 58 -11.36 1.79 -1.94
N THR A 59 -11.85 2.93 -2.46
CA THR A 59 -12.88 2.92 -3.53
C THR A 59 -12.28 2.77 -4.92
N ILE A 60 -11.05 3.25 -5.10
CA ILE A 60 -10.29 3.17 -6.35
C ILE A 60 -9.77 1.75 -6.55
N PHE A 61 -9.16 1.17 -5.51
CA PHE A 61 -8.60 -0.16 -5.54
C PHE A 61 -9.60 -1.16 -4.97
N LYS A 62 -10.19 -1.97 -5.85
CA LYS A 62 -11.20 -2.99 -5.50
C LYS A 62 -10.58 -4.39 -5.59
N PRO A 63 -9.87 -4.84 -4.55
CA PRO A 63 -9.23 -6.14 -4.55
C PRO A 63 -10.28 -7.26 -4.51
N VAL A 64 -10.01 -8.33 -5.23
CA VAL A 64 -10.83 -9.55 -5.20
C VAL A 64 -9.95 -10.77 -4.88
N ASP A 65 -10.52 -11.75 -4.20
CA ASP A 65 -9.84 -13.00 -3.90
C ASP A 65 -9.67 -13.87 -5.16
N VAL A 66 -9.08 -15.06 -4.99
CA VAL A 66 -8.83 -16.01 -6.08
C VAL A 66 -10.11 -16.54 -6.73
N ASP A 67 -11.22 -16.54 -5.99
CA ASP A 67 -12.53 -16.97 -6.45
C ASP A 67 -13.32 -15.81 -7.09
N GLY A 68 -12.76 -14.61 -7.12
CA GLY A 68 -13.35 -13.40 -7.70
C GLY A 68 -14.29 -12.65 -6.75
N ASN A 69 -14.36 -13.01 -5.47
CA ASN A 69 -15.16 -12.29 -4.49
C ASN A 69 -14.44 -11.01 -4.03
N PRO A 70 -15.16 -9.89 -3.83
CA PRO A 70 -14.58 -8.70 -3.23
C PRO A 70 -13.94 -8.98 -1.87
N LEU A 71 -12.69 -8.57 -1.70
CA LEU A 71 -12.03 -8.62 -0.40
C LEU A 71 -12.51 -7.45 0.45
N PRO A 72 -13.05 -7.71 1.65
CA PRO A 72 -13.37 -6.64 2.58
C PRO A 72 -12.07 -5.95 3.02
N PRO A 73 -12.11 -4.65 3.40
CA PRO A 73 -10.91 -3.91 3.80
C PRO A 73 -10.09 -4.63 4.88
N GLU A 74 -10.75 -5.27 5.85
CA GLU A 74 -10.12 -6.02 6.94
C GLU A 74 -9.34 -7.25 6.46
N GLY A 75 -9.63 -7.73 5.24
CA GLY A 75 -8.90 -8.80 4.58
C GLY A 75 -7.52 -8.38 4.07
N LEU A 76 -7.32 -7.08 3.83
CA LEU A 76 -6.12 -6.56 3.17
C LEU A 76 -4.91 -6.55 4.11
N PRO A 77 -3.72 -7.00 3.66
CA PRO A 77 -2.51 -6.99 4.46
C PRO A 77 -2.19 -5.62 5.06
N LEU A 78 -2.33 -4.54 4.28
CA LEU A 78 -2.05 -3.19 4.78
C LEU A 78 -2.98 -2.79 5.93
N VAL A 79 -4.28 -3.06 5.81
CA VAL A 79 -5.26 -2.74 6.85
C VAL A 79 -4.99 -3.58 8.10
N LYS A 80 -4.72 -4.88 7.95
CA LYS A 80 -4.31 -5.75 9.07
C LYS A 80 -3.08 -5.20 9.79
N THR A 81 -2.07 -4.75 9.06
CA THR A 81 -0.87 -4.13 9.63
C THR A 81 -1.20 -2.84 10.38
N LEU A 82 -2.05 -1.97 9.82
CA LEU A 82 -2.46 -0.72 10.48
C LEU A 82 -3.20 -1.00 11.80
N THR A 83 -4.09 -1.99 11.82
CA THR A 83 -4.90 -2.34 13.00
C THR A 83 -4.08 -3.05 14.08
N THR A 84 -3.26 -4.02 13.69
CA THR A 84 -2.54 -4.90 14.64
C THR A 84 -1.15 -4.41 14.99
N ARG A 85 -0.56 -3.55 14.15
CA ARG A 85 0.85 -3.12 14.22
C ARG A 85 1.84 -4.29 14.13
N ILE A 86 1.46 -5.34 13.44
CA ILE A 86 2.27 -6.54 13.16
C ILE A 86 2.34 -6.70 11.63
N PRO A 87 3.46 -7.18 11.06
CA PRO A 87 3.53 -7.48 9.64
C PRO A 87 2.43 -8.44 9.18
N ALA A 88 1.90 -8.19 7.99
CA ALA A 88 0.90 -9.03 7.36
C ALA A 88 1.22 -9.21 5.86
N SER A 89 0.84 -10.35 5.30
CA SER A 89 1.01 -10.65 3.88
C SER A 89 -0.20 -11.38 3.32
N GLY A 90 -0.34 -11.36 2.00
CA GLY A 90 -1.40 -12.05 1.28
C GLY A 90 -1.27 -11.87 -0.22
N SER A 91 -2.13 -12.53 -0.97
CA SER A 91 -2.18 -12.39 -2.43
C SER A 91 -3.63 -12.27 -2.89
N PHE A 92 -3.85 -11.43 -3.89
CA PHE A 92 -5.18 -11.12 -4.40
C PHE A 92 -5.08 -10.48 -5.79
N TYR A 93 -6.21 -10.43 -6.48
CA TYR A 93 -6.32 -9.70 -7.73
C TYR A 93 -6.63 -8.23 -7.49
N ILE A 94 -6.05 -7.37 -8.30
CA ILE A 94 -6.38 -5.95 -8.39
C ILE A 94 -6.67 -5.57 -9.83
N ASP A 95 -7.69 -4.73 -10.02
CA ASP A 95 -7.98 -4.10 -11.29
C ASP A 95 -7.35 -2.71 -11.29
N ASN A 96 -6.55 -2.42 -12.31
CA ASN A 96 -5.95 -1.10 -12.47
C ASN A 96 -6.94 -0.11 -13.12
N MET A 97 -6.60 1.17 -13.15
CA MET A 97 -7.46 2.22 -13.73
C MET A 97 -7.65 2.10 -15.25
N LYS A 98 -6.88 1.23 -15.92
CA LYS A 98 -7.00 0.92 -17.34
C LYS A 98 -7.84 -0.32 -17.61
N GLY A 99 -8.38 -0.97 -16.57
CA GLY A 99 -9.18 -2.20 -16.67
C GLY A 99 -8.37 -3.49 -16.80
N GLU A 100 -7.06 -3.45 -16.60
CA GLU A 100 -6.20 -4.63 -16.56
C GLU A 100 -6.21 -5.27 -15.18
N ARG A 101 -6.32 -6.60 -15.14
CA ARG A 101 -6.30 -7.37 -13.90
C ARG A 101 -4.93 -7.96 -13.63
N TYR A 102 -4.41 -7.75 -12.42
CA TYR A 102 -3.14 -8.30 -11.96
C TYR A 102 -3.33 -9.14 -10.71
N PHE A 103 -2.76 -10.34 -10.70
CA PHE A 103 -2.58 -11.10 -9.46
C PHE A 103 -1.31 -10.62 -8.77
N ILE A 104 -1.44 -10.11 -7.55
CA ILE A 104 -0.32 -9.55 -6.80
C ILE A 104 -0.13 -10.27 -5.48
N SER A 105 1.13 -10.40 -5.07
CA SER A 105 1.50 -10.71 -3.70
C SER A 105 1.86 -9.42 -3.00
N VAL A 106 1.40 -9.26 -1.76
CA VAL A 106 1.58 -8.06 -0.93
C VAL A 106 2.15 -8.45 0.42
N THR A 107 3.18 -7.75 0.84
CA THR A 107 3.70 -7.78 2.21
C THR A 107 3.69 -6.38 2.78
N SER A 108 3.11 -6.22 3.97
CA SER A 108 3.04 -4.95 4.68
C SER A 108 3.75 -5.06 6.03
N VAL A 109 4.46 -4.00 6.39
CA VAL A 109 5.19 -3.85 7.65
C VAL A 109 4.83 -2.53 8.33
N PRO A 110 4.71 -2.49 9.66
CA PRO A 110 4.46 -1.26 10.39
C PRO A 110 5.75 -0.43 10.45
N VAL A 111 5.63 0.88 10.27
CA VAL A 111 6.74 1.84 10.44
C VAL A 111 6.78 2.25 11.90
N ILE A 112 7.61 1.54 12.68
CA ILE A 112 7.80 1.78 14.11
C ILE A 112 9.23 2.29 14.35
N GLY A 113 9.33 3.53 14.78
CA GLY A 113 10.60 4.18 15.09
C GLY A 113 11.12 3.87 16.50
N ARG A 114 12.19 4.56 16.88
CA ARG A 114 12.75 4.48 18.24
C ARG A 114 11.68 4.85 19.29
N ALA A 115 11.85 4.33 20.51
CA ALA A 115 10.87 4.48 21.60
C ALA A 115 9.47 3.95 21.24
N ASN A 116 9.39 2.97 20.35
CA ASN A 116 8.15 2.32 19.91
C ASN A 116 7.12 3.30 19.29
N ARG A 117 7.61 4.36 18.62
CA ARG A 117 6.74 5.35 17.98
C ARG A 117 6.20 4.81 16.66
N TYR A 118 4.94 4.42 16.68
CA TYR A 118 4.20 4.04 15.47
C TYR A 118 3.90 5.27 14.61
N SER A 119 4.33 5.22 13.34
CA SER A 119 4.21 6.35 12.40
C SER A 119 3.34 6.04 11.18
N GLY A 120 2.99 4.77 10.94
CA GLY A 120 2.20 4.33 9.78
C GLY A 120 2.61 2.95 9.32
N ALA A 121 2.37 2.62 8.05
CA ALA A 121 2.72 1.34 7.47
C ALA A 121 3.25 1.48 6.04
N MET A 122 4.08 0.53 5.63
CA MET A 122 4.60 0.41 4.29
C MET A 122 4.19 -0.94 3.72
N ALA A 123 3.71 -0.97 2.49
CA ALA A 123 3.43 -2.18 1.73
C ALA A 123 4.33 -2.25 0.50
N MET A 124 4.72 -3.48 0.20
CA MET A 124 5.54 -3.87 -0.93
C MET A 124 4.77 -4.95 -1.68
N PHE A 125 4.72 -4.87 -3.00
CA PHE A 125 3.92 -5.80 -3.78
C PHE A 125 4.49 -6.03 -5.18
N TRP A 126 4.17 -7.19 -5.75
CA TRP A 126 4.66 -7.59 -7.07
C TRP A 126 3.65 -8.49 -7.77
N LYS A 127 3.65 -8.44 -9.10
CA LYS A 127 2.90 -9.40 -9.92
C LYS A 127 3.46 -10.79 -9.67
N THR A 128 2.59 -11.76 -9.45
CA THR A 128 2.96 -13.17 -9.30
C THR A 128 2.11 -14.03 -10.21
N ALA A 129 2.57 -15.24 -10.54
CA ALA A 129 1.73 -16.20 -11.22
C ALA A 129 0.56 -16.60 -10.30
N SER A 130 -0.66 -16.63 -10.85
CA SER A 130 -1.80 -17.27 -10.19
C SER A 130 -1.51 -18.77 -10.08
N ILE A 131 -1.71 -19.34 -8.89
CA ILE A 131 -1.59 -20.78 -8.63
C ILE A 131 -2.81 -21.50 -9.19
#